data_AF-A0A9E5KMH8-F1
#
_entry.id   AF-A0A9E5KMH8-F1
#
_cell.length_a   1.000
_cell.length_b   1.000
_cell.length_c   1.000
_cell.angle_alpha   90.00
_cell.angle_beta   90.00
_cell.angle_gamma   90.00
#
_symmetry.space_group_name_H-M   'P 1'
#
loop_
_entity.id
_entity.type
_entity.pdbx_description
1 polymer ?
#
loop_
_entity_poly.entity_id
_entity_poly.type
_entity_poly.pdbx_seq_one_letter_code
_entity_poly.pdbx_strand_id
1 'polypeptide(L)'
;MKYLINKLGLSTMAVNIKPSEALKVHRAEILRIVERNNALNARVFGSVLHQEDTGSSDLDLLVDITPTTSLLDIARIQKGLTELL
;
A
#
# COMPACT_ATOMS: atom_id res chain seq x y z
N MET A 1 9.41 15.41 -0.30
CA MET A 1 7.99 15.39 -0.71
C MET A 1 7.42 14.02 -0.44
N LYS A 2 6.19 13.92 0.08
CA LYS A 2 5.52 12.65 0.44
C LYS A 2 4.47 12.36 -0.64
N TYR A 3 4.39 11.12 -1.13
CA TYR A 3 3.43 10.69 -2.15
C TYR A 3 2.43 9.70 -1.54
N LEU A 4 1.15 9.87 -1.90
CA LEU A 4 0.01 9.03 -1.48
C LEU A 4 -0.39 8.11 -2.64
N ILE A 5 -0.61 6.83 -2.37
CA ILE A 5 -1.05 5.82 -3.35
C ILE A 5 -2.37 5.22 -2.85
N ASN A 6 -3.46 5.38 -3.63
CA ASN A 6 -4.79 4.81 -3.34
C ASN A 6 -5.10 3.65 -4.29
N LYS A 7 -5.80 2.63 -3.80
CA LYS A 7 -6.41 1.55 -4.60
C LYS A 7 -7.78 2.05 -5.10
N LEU A 8 -8.16 1.70 -6.34
CA LEU A 8 -9.50 1.97 -6.86
C LEU A 8 -10.40 0.81 -6.45
N GLY A 9 -11.42 1.11 -5.62
CA GLY A 9 -12.41 0.15 -5.17
C GLY A 9 -13.20 -0.48 -6.33
N LEU A 10 -12.87 -1.72 -6.70
CA LEU A 10 -13.71 -2.60 -7.51
C LEU A 10 -14.37 -3.63 -6.59
N SER A 11 -15.64 -3.37 -6.28
CA SER A 11 -16.52 -4.22 -5.48
C SER A 11 -16.90 -5.49 -6.25
N THR A 12 -16.50 -6.67 -5.75
CA THR A 12 -17.17 -7.95 -6.06
C THR A 12 -16.84 -8.95 -4.95
N MET A 13 -17.85 -9.31 -4.14
CA MET A 13 -18.09 -10.60 -3.45
C MET A 13 -16.88 -11.38 -2.85
N ALA A 14 -15.78 -10.73 -2.52
CA ALA A 14 -14.66 -11.31 -1.80
C ALA A 14 -14.85 -11.04 -0.31
N VAL A 15 -14.42 -11.98 0.53
CA VAL A 15 -14.30 -11.80 1.98
C VAL A 15 -13.74 -10.40 2.23
N ASN A 16 -14.52 -9.57 2.93
CA ASN A 16 -14.23 -8.15 3.12
C ASN A 16 -13.13 -8.02 4.19
N ILE A 17 -11.93 -8.55 3.89
CA ILE A 17 -10.77 -8.49 4.76
C ILE A 17 -10.42 -7.03 4.94
N LYS A 18 -10.30 -6.61 6.19
CA LYS A 18 -9.94 -5.23 6.49
C LYS A 18 -8.52 -4.96 5.99
N PRO A 19 -8.23 -3.80 5.38
CA PRO A 19 -6.87 -3.43 4.98
C PRO A 19 -5.83 -3.62 6.09
N SER A 20 -6.18 -3.37 7.34
CA SER A 20 -5.34 -3.61 8.53
C SER A 20 -4.99 -5.09 8.73
N GLU A 21 -5.89 -6.01 8.41
CA GLU A 21 -5.66 -7.46 8.46
C GLU A 21 -4.80 -7.91 7.29
N ALA A 22 -5.10 -7.47 6.08
CA ALA A 22 -4.30 -7.76 4.89
C ALA A 22 -2.86 -7.24 5.05
N LEU A 23 -2.69 -6.03 5.59
CA LEU A 23 -1.39 -5.46 5.93
C LEU A 23 -0.62 -6.34 6.92
N LYS A 24 -1.27 -6.86 7.97
CA LYS A 24 -0.62 -7.74 8.96
C LYS A 24 -0.09 -9.02 8.31
N VAL A 25 -0.89 -9.63 7.42
CA VAL A 25 -0.51 -10.86 6.71
C VAL A 25 0.62 -10.61 5.72
N HIS A 26 0.56 -9.52 4.96
CA HIS A 26 1.45 -9.26 3.83
C HIS A 26 2.61 -8.28 4.11
N ARG A 27 2.80 -7.87 5.37
CA ARG A 27 3.78 -6.83 5.76
C ARG A 27 5.17 -7.03 5.15
N ALA A 28 5.69 -8.25 5.18
CA ALA A 28 7.02 -8.56 4.66
C ALA A 28 7.11 -8.46 3.13
N GLU A 29 6.03 -8.79 2.41
CA GLU A 29 5.98 -8.65 0.94
C GLU A 29 5.82 -7.17 0.55
N ILE A 30 5.00 -6.41 1.26
CA ILE A 30 4.83 -4.97 1.06
C ILE A 30 6.18 -4.25 1.17
N LEU A 31 6.96 -4.54 2.22
CA LEU A 31 8.29 -3.96 2.39
C LEU A 31 9.22 -4.36 1.24
N ARG A 32 9.21 -5.63 0.83
CA ARG A 32 10.01 -6.09 -0.31
C ARG A 32 9.62 -5.40 -1.62
N ILE A 33 8.34 -5.15 -1.87
CA ILE A 33 7.88 -4.41 -3.06
C ILE A 33 8.41 -2.97 -3.02
N VAL A 34 8.33 -2.31 -1.87
CA VAL A 34 8.81 -0.93 -1.70
C VAL A 34 10.33 -0.85 -1.91
N GLU A 35 11.10 -1.73 -1.25
CA GLU A 35 12.57 -1.77 -1.34
C GLU A 35 13.06 -2.10 -2.75
N ARG A 36 12.43 -3.05 -3.45
CA ARG A 36 12.79 -3.43 -4.83
C ARG A 36 12.58 -2.31 -5.84
N ASN A 37 11.78 -1.30 -5.49
CA ASN A 37 11.46 -0.16 -6.34
C ASN A 37 12.08 1.14 -5.78
N ASN A 38 13.29 1.05 -5.20
CA ASN A 38 14.11 2.18 -4.77
C ASN A 38 13.41 3.13 -3.77
N ALA A 39 12.38 2.70 -3.07
CA ALA A 39 11.68 3.50 -2.06
C ALA A 39 11.91 2.90 -0.68
N LEU A 40 11.75 3.72 0.37
CA LEU A 40 12.09 3.36 1.74
C LEU A 40 10.97 3.76 2.71
N ASN A 41 11.08 3.30 3.95
CA ASN A 41 10.27 3.74 5.08
C ASN A 41 8.75 3.72 4.81
N ALA A 42 8.23 2.58 4.35
CA ALA A 42 6.80 2.40 4.15
C ALA A 42 6.05 2.56 5.48
N ARG A 43 5.08 3.49 5.52
CA ARG A 43 4.26 3.82 6.68
C ARG A 43 2.80 3.89 6.27
N VAL A 44 1.95 3.36 7.14
CA VAL A 44 0.50 3.41 6.96
C VAL A 44 -0.03 4.79 7.30
N PHE A 45 -1.06 5.21 6.57
CA PHE A 45 -1.82 6.42 6.86
C PHE A 45 -3.33 6.13 6.78
N GLY A 46 -4.17 7.13 7.05
CA GLY A 46 -5.62 7.02 6.89
C GLY A 46 -6.30 6.14 7.95
N SER A 47 -7.44 5.55 7.57
CA SER A 47 -8.33 4.81 8.49
C SER A 47 -7.66 3.61 9.17
N VAL A 48 -6.70 2.97 8.50
CA VAL A 48 -5.92 1.84 9.02
C VAL A 48 -5.07 2.25 10.23
N LEU A 49 -4.55 3.48 10.25
CA LEU A 49 -3.78 4.00 11.39
C LEU A 49 -4.64 4.11 12.66
N HIS A 50 -5.92 4.45 12.50
CA HIS A 50 -6.87 4.61 13.59
C HIS A 50 -7.71 3.35 13.87
N GLN A 51 -7.48 2.25 13.15
CA GLN A 51 -8.28 1.01 13.21
C GLN A 51 -9.76 1.21 12.87
N GLU A 52 -10.06 2.26 12.11
CA GLU A 52 -11.40 2.60 11.62
C GLU A 52 -11.65 2.02 10.22
N ASP A 53 -10.71 1.22 9.70
CA ASP A 53 -10.84 0.60 8.41
C ASP A 53 -11.90 -0.51 8.40
N THR A 54 -12.66 -0.51 7.31
CA THR A 54 -13.65 -1.51 6.96
C THR A 54 -13.13 -2.27 5.75
N GLY A 55 -13.71 -3.42 5.39
CA GLY A 55 -13.20 -4.12 4.20
C GLY A 55 -13.48 -3.39 2.88
N SER A 56 -14.30 -2.32 2.88
CA SER A 56 -14.44 -1.41 1.73
C SER A 56 -13.46 -0.23 1.76
N SER A 57 -12.62 -0.14 2.80
CA SER A 57 -11.60 0.91 2.90
C SER A 57 -10.40 0.58 2.03
N ASP A 58 -9.74 1.62 1.52
CA ASP A 58 -8.46 1.48 0.83
C ASP A 58 -7.29 1.42 1.83
N LEU A 59 -6.15 0.88 1.40
CA LEU A 59 -4.90 0.94 2.16
C LEU A 59 -4.05 2.11 1.68
N ASP A 60 -3.94 3.14 2.51
CA ASP A 60 -3.08 4.30 2.24
C ASP A 60 -1.65 4.08 2.77
N LEU A 61 -0.67 4.15 1.87
CA LEU A 61 0.76 4.01 2.19
C LEU A 61 1.54 5.26 1.80
N LEU A 62 2.38 5.72 2.71
CA LEU A 62 3.41 6.73 2.49
C LEU A 62 4.77 6.04 2.41
N VAL A 63 5.55 6.40 1.40
CA VAL A 63 6.95 5.96 1.25
C VAL A 63 7.86 7.17 1.10
N ASP A 64 9.10 7.01 1.54
CA ASP A 64 10.17 7.98 1.30
C ASP A 64 10.82 7.67 -0.04
N ILE A 65 10.84 8.64 -0.95
CA ILE A 65 11.56 8.55 -2.21
C ILE A 65 13.06 8.76 -1.97
N THR A 66 13.88 8.02 -2.70
CA THR A 66 15.33 8.17 -2.75
C THR A 66 15.73 8.98 -3.99
N PRO A 67 16.98 9.46 -4.10
CA PRO A 67 17.46 10.11 -5.31
C PRO A 67 17.36 9.25 -6.59
N THR A 68 17.24 7.93 -6.43
CA THR A 68 17.11 6.96 -7.53
C THR A 68 15.68 6.50 -7.78
N THR A 69 14.70 6.93 -6.97
CA THR A 69 13.29 6.59 -7.21
C THR A 69 12.78 7.33 -8.44
N SER A 70 12.36 6.58 -9.45
CA SER A 70 11.68 7.12 -10.62
C SER A 70 10.15 7.10 -10.46
N LEU A 71 9.43 7.85 -11.30
CA LEU A 71 7.96 7.74 -11.37
C LEU A 71 7.51 6.33 -11.77
N LEU A 72 8.31 5.63 -12.58
CA LEU A 72 8.02 4.25 -12.96
C LEU A 72 8.12 3.31 -11.76
N ASP A 73 9.07 3.55 -10.85
CA ASP A 73 9.18 2.78 -9.61
C ASP A 73 7.96 2.99 -8.71
N ILE A 74 7.45 4.22 -8.61
CA ILE A 74 6.20 4.52 -7.89
C ILE A 74 5.02 3.76 -8.52
N ALA A 75 4.91 3.77 -9.85
CA ALA A 75 3.87 3.02 -10.56
C ALA A 75 3.98 1.50 -10.35
N ARG A 76 5.21 0.96 -10.30
CA ARG A 76 5.47 -0.45 -10.00
C ARG A 76 5.10 -0.81 -8.57
N ILE A 77 5.36 0.06 -7.60
CA ILE A 77 4.90 -0.11 -6.22
C ILE A 77 3.38 -0.18 -6.19
N GLN A 78 2.68 0.78 -6.79
CA GLN A 78 1.22 0.79 -6.83
C GLN A 78 0.64 -0.48 -7.46
N LYS A 79 1.19 -0.90 -8.61
CA LYS A 79 0.80 -2.13 -9.29
C LYS A 79 1.03 -3.37 -8.41
N GLY A 80 2.23 -3.51 -7.84
CA GLY A 80 2.58 -4.66 -7.01
C GLY A 80 1.71 -4.76 -5.76
N LEU A 81 1.38 -3.63 -5.12
CA LEU A 81 0.47 -3.60 -3.97
C LEU A 81 -0.97 -3.94 -4.36
N THR A 82 -1.43 -3.50 -5.53
CA THR A 82 -2.77 -3.81 -6.04
C THR A 82 -2.93 -5.28 -6.42
N GLU A 83 -1.84 -5.93 -6.87
CA GLU A 83 -1.84 -7.36 -7.19
C GLU A 83 -1.71 -8.25 -5.93
N LEU A 84 -1.13 -7.72 -4.86
CA LEU A 84 -0.90 -8.43 -3.60
C LEU A 84 -2.11 -8.41 -2.65
N LEU A 85 -2.88 -7.32 -2.65
CA LEU A 85 -3.96 -7.02 -1.70
C LEU A 85 -5.29 -6.93 -2.43
#